data_AF-A0A9R1DF40-F1
#
_entry.id   AF-A0A9R1DF40-F1
#
_cell.length_a   1.000
_cell.length_b   1.000
_cell.length_c   1.000
_cell.angle_alpha   90.00
_cell.angle_beta   90.00
_cell.angle_gamma   90.00
#
_symmetry.space_group_name_H-M   'P 1'
#
loop_
_entity.id
_entity.type
_entity.pdbx_description
1 polymer ?
#
loop_
_entity_poly.entity_id
_entity_poly.type
_entity_poly.pdbx_seq_one_letter_code
_entity_poly.pdbx_strand_id
1 'polypeptide(L)' 'MAPSYSPEPEPPFRPREKIVEKQRYFQSVHRPTYLKGRYDMVTSVAIPLALAASSMFLV' A
#
# COMPACT_ATOMS: atom_id res chain seq x y z
N MET A 1 36.79 21.60 -20.25
CA MET A 1 35.84 20.64 -20.84
C MET A 1 34.75 20.41 -19.80
N ALA A 2 33.66 21.19 -19.81
CA ALA A 2 32.56 21.01 -18.85
C ALA A 2 31.71 19.81 -19.30
N PRO A 3 31.28 18.92 -18.39
CA PRO A 3 30.46 17.78 -18.77
C PRO A 3 29.10 18.27 -19.31
N SER A 4 28.71 17.72 -20.47
CA SER A 4 27.44 17.97 -21.13
C SER A 4 26.28 17.58 -20.22
N TYR A 5 25.37 18.52 -19.99
CA TYR A 5 24.10 18.28 -19.33
C TYR A 5 23.25 17.31 -20.18
N SER A 6 23.05 16.10 -19.68
CA SER A 6 22.16 15.10 -20.29
C SER A 6 20.76 15.26 -19.70
N PRO A 7 19.69 15.41 -20.50
CA PRO A 7 18.32 15.63 -20.03
C PRO A 7 17.63 14.32 -19.64
N GLU A 8 18.37 13.33 -19.14
CA GLU A 8 17.77 12.08 -18.68
C GLU A 8 17.07 12.36 -17.34
N PRO A 9 15.76 12.08 -17.21
CA PRO A 9 15.04 12.32 -15.98
C PRO A 9 15.68 11.50 -14.85
N GLU A 10 15.96 12.18 -13.73
CA GLU A 10 16.54 11.56 -12.55
C GLU A 10 15.72 10.31 -12.15
N PRO A 11 16.36 9.15 -11.92
CA PRO A 11 15.64 7.97 -11.51
C PRO A 11 15.01 8.19 -10.13
N PRO A 12 13.82 7.60 -9.87
CA PRO A 12 13.13 7.79 -8.59
C PRO A 12 13.99 7.29 -7.41
N PHE A 13 13.79 7.90 -6.23
CA PHE A 13 14.52 7.59 -4.99
C PHE A 13 14.46 6.13 -4.52
N ARG A 14 13.56 5.33 -5.09
CA ARG A 14 13.41 3.90 -4.81
C ARG A 14 13.50 3.10 -6.11
N PRO A 15 14.25 2.00 -6.12
CA PRO A 15 14.24 1.04 -7.22
C PRO A 15 12.82 0.49 -7.47
N ARG A 16 12.44 0.32 -8.74
CA ARG A 16 11.06 -0.05 -9.13
C ARG A 16 10.75 -1.54 -8.88
N GLU A 17 11.75 -2.36 -8.63
CA GLU A 17 11.64 -3.80 -8.41
C GLU A 17 10.71 -4.10 -7.21
N LYS A 18 10.82 -3.32 -6.13
CA LYS A 18 9.96 -3.45 -4.95
C LYS A 18 8.49 -3.14 -5.24
N ILE A 19 8.22 -2.26 -6.20
CA ILE A 19 6.86 -1.93 -6.63
C ILE A 19 6.29 -3.09 -7.45
N VAL A 20 7.08 -3.62 -8.38
CA VAL A 20 6.68 -4.76 -9.22
C VAL A 20 6.39 -6.01 -8.37
N GLU A 21 7.21 -6.26 -7.35
CA GLU A 21 6.98 -7.35 -6.39
C GLU A 21 5.63 -7.20 -5.66
N LYS A 22 5.35 -6.01 -5.12
CA LYS A 22 4.06 -5.73 -4.48
C LYS A 22 2.89 -5.81 -5.45
N GLN A 23 3.06 -5.34 -6.68
CA GLN A 23 2.04 -5.45 -7.73
C GLN A 23 1.70 -6.91 -8.02
N ARG A 24 2.71 -7.77 -8.21
CA ARG A 24 2.50 -9.22 -8.40
C ARG A 24 1.76 -9.84 -7.22
N TYR A 25 2.18 -9.53 -5.99
CA TYR A 25 1.50 -10.01 -4.78
C TYR A 25 0.02 -9.59 -4.75
N PHE A 26 -0.29 -8.30 -4.81
CA PHE A 26 -1.67 -7.79 -4.69
C PHE A 26 -2.56 -8.12 -5.90
N GLN A 27 -1.99 -8.39 -7.07
CA GLN A 27 -2.72 -8.86 -8.25
C GLN A 27 -3.01 -10.37 -8.19
N SER A 28 -2.15 -11.17 -7.56
CA SER A 28 -2.36 -12.62 -7.39
C SER A 28 -3.45 -12.98 -6.36
N VAL A 29 -3.75 -12.06 -5.44
CA VAL A 29 -4.71 -12.28 -4.35
C VAL A 29 -6.14 -11.99 -4.82
N HIS A 30 -6.97 -13.03 -4.80
CA HIS A 30 -8.39 -12.97 -5.15
C HIS A 30 -9.25 -12.57 -3.95
N ARG A 31 -9.04 -11.35 -3.44
CA ARG A 31 -9.83 -10.75 -2.35
C ARG A 31 -10.28 -9.33 -2.71
N PRO A 32 -11.35 -8.82 -2.09
CA PRO A 32 -11.72 -7.41 -2.19
C PRO A 32 -10.53 -6.50 -1.83
N THR A 33 -10.47 -5.32 -2.43
CA THR A 33 -9.33 -4.39 -2.34
C THR A 33 -8.89 -4.11 -0.90
N TYR A 34 -9.84 -3.98 0.03
CA TYR A 34 -9.60 -3.67 1.44
C TYR A 34 -9.24 -4.90 2.31
N LEU A 35 -9.01 -6.07 1.72
CA LEU A 35 -8.66 -7.31 2.42
C LEU A 35 -7.48 -8.06 1.78
N LYS A 36 -6.76 -7.41 0.86
CA LYS A 36 -5.69 -8.08 0.11
C LYS A 36 -4.43 -8.27 0.94
N GLY A 37 -4.05 -7.27 1.73
CA GLY A 37 -2.92 -7.33 2.64
C GLY A 37 -3.26 -7.97 3.98
N ARG A 38 -2.26 -8.57 4.63
CA ARG A 38 -2.38 -9.03 6.02
C ARG A 38 -2.68 -7.88 6.98
N TYR A 39 -2.09 -6.71 6.73
CA TYR A 39 -2.35 -5.49 7.51
C TYR A 39 -3.78 -4.96 7.31
N ASP A 40 -4.35 -5.15 6.12
CA ASP A 40 -5.69 -4.65 5.80
C ASP A 40 -6.77 -5.31 6.66
N MET A 41 -6.57 -6.56 7.08
CA MET A 41 -7.49 -7.23 8.01
C MET A 41 -7.55 -6.51 9.36
N VAL A 42 -6.40 -6.09 9.89
CA VAL A 42 -6.35 -5.36 11.16
C VAL A 42 -6.95 -3.96 11.00
N THR A 43 -6.56 -3.23 9.95
CA THR A 43 -6.95 -1.83 9.77
C THR A 43 -8.37 -1.65 9.27
N SER A 44 -8.90 -2.60 8.50
CA SER A 44 -10.21 -2.48 7.84
C SER A 44 -11.30 -3.34 8.48
N VAL A 45 -10.95 -4.28 9.37
CA VAL A 45 -11.93 -5.12 10.09
C VAL A 45 -11.82 -4.93 11.59
N ALA A 46 -10.66 -5.26 12.19
CA ALA A 46 -10.55 -5.31 13.65
C ALA A 46 -10.74 -3.92 14.31
N ILE A 47 -9.99 -2.91 13.84
CA ILE A 47 -10.06 -1.54 14.41
C ILE A 47 -11.45 -0.92 14.18
N PRO A 48 -12.00 -0.91 12.94
CA PRO A 48 -13.30 -0.28 12.72
C PRO A 48 -14.43 -1.00 13.45
N LEU A 49 -14.41 -2.34 13.54
CA LEU A 49 -15.45 -3.10 14.23
C LEU A 49 -15.42 -2.85 15.73
N ALA A 50 -14.24 -2.87 16.35
CA ALA A 50 -14.10 -2.56 17.78
C ALA A 50 -14.56 -1.13 18.08
N LEU A 51 -14.15 -0.16 17.24
CA LEU A 51 -14.56 1.23 17.39
C LEU A 51 -16.08 1.38 17.26
N ALA A 52 -16.69 0.80 16.22
CA ALA A 52 -18.13 0.87 15.99
C ALA A 52 -18.94 0.21 17.12
N ALA A 53 -18.51 -0.96 17.61
CA ALA A 53 -19.16 -1.61 18.73
C ALA A 53 -19.06 -0.76 20.01
N SER A 54 -17.89 -0.19 20.28
CA SER A 54 -17.69 0.69 21.44
C SER A 54 -18.52 1.98 21.35
N SER A 55 -18.59 2.60 20.17
CA SER A 55 -19.35 3.84 20.00
C SER A 55 -20.85 3.62 20.08
N MET A 56 -21.36 2.48 19.59
CA MET A 56 -22.77 2.11 19.77
C MET A 56 -23.13 1.78 21.21
N PHE A 57 -22.20 1.25 21.99
CA PHE A 57 -22.44 0.91 23.40
C PHE A 57 -22.40 2.13 24.34
N LEU A 58 -21.60 3.15 23.99
CA LEU A 58 -21.41 4.36 24.81
C LEU A 58 -22.46 5.45 24.55
N VAL A 59 -23.37 5.26 23.58
CA VAL A 59 -24.51 6.13 23.29
C VAL A 59 -25.75 5.56 23.95
#